data_AF-A0A0N4UJZ8-F1
#
_entry.id   AF-A0A0N4UJZ8-F1
#
_cell.length_a   1.000
_cell.length_b   1.000
_cell.length_c   1.000
_cell.angle_alpha   90.00
_cell.angle_beta   90.00
_cell.angle_gamma   90.00
#
_symmetry.space_group_name_H-M   'P 1'
#
loop_
_entity.id
_entity.type
_entity.pdbx_description
1 polymer ?
#
loop_
_entity_poly.entity_id
_entity_poly.type
_entity_poly.pdbx_seq_one_letter_code
_entity_poly.pdbx_strand_id
1 'polypeptide(L)'
;MSRVSADLQWLCIRKTSSFIRRQRGVPKHFSTEKFNLKGLNSIRYNGLVHKKGINIEVSPDGKGIILSTKKKRQPLSVRRGKRSRKMDVKLQ
;
A
#
# COMPACT_ATOMS: atom_id res chain seq x y z
N MET A 1 0.47 -6.67 -10.66
CA MET A 1 -0.82 -6.69 -9.95
C MET A 1 -1.53 -7.97 -10.32
N SER A 2 -2.21 -8.56 -9.35
CA SER A 2 -3.00 -9.79 -9.47
C SER A 2 -4.10 -9.63 -10.53
N ARG A 3 -4.31 -10.70 -11.32
CA ARG A 3 -5.45 -10.82 -12.25
C ARG A 3 -6.77 -11.10 -11.52
N VAL A 4 -6.71 -11.27 -10.20
CA VAL A 4 -7.79 -11.71 -9.34
C VAL A 4 -8.56 -10.50 -8.80
N SER A 5 -9.85 -10.69 -8.51
CA SER A 5 -10.68 -9.65 -7.86
C SER A 5 -10.06 -9.19 -6.53
N ALA A 6 -10.32 -7.92 -6.18
CA ALA A 6 -9.94 -7.35 -4.90
C ALA A 6 -10.61 -8.11 -3.74
N ASP A 7 -11.89 -8.45 -3.88
CA ASP A 7 -12.65 -9.07 -2.80
C ASP A 7 -12.14 -10.48 -2.49
N LEU A 8 -11.80 -11.25 -3.51
CA LEU A 8 -11.21 -12.59 -3.34
C LEU A 8 -9.86 -12.52 -2.61
N GLN A 9 -9.00 -11.59 -3.00
CA GLN A 9 -7.73 -11.37 -2.30
C GLN A 9 -7.95 -10.96 -0.85
N TRP A 10 -8.92 -10.09 -0.59
CA TRP A 10 -9.27 -9.68 0.76
C TRP A 10 -9.73 -10.86 1.62
N LEU A 11 -10.58 -11.74 1.09
CA LEU A 11 -11.03 -12.94 1.80
C LEU A 11 -9.85 -13.83 2.21
N CYS A 12 -8.83 -13.96 1.35
CA CYS A 12 -7.62 -14.71 1.68
C CYS A 12 -6.79 -14.05 2.77
N ILE A 13 -6.57 -12.73 2.73
CA ILE A 13 -5.58 -12.07 3.60
C ILE A 13 -6.14 -11.50 4.90
N ARG A 14 -7.47 -11.27 5.00
CA ARG A 14 -8.10 -10.47 6.08
C ARG A 14 -7.77 -10.94 7.49
N LYS A 15 -7.47 -12.22 7.69
CA LYS A 15 -7.21 -12.85 9.01
C LYS A 15 -5.82 -13.49 9.12
N THR A 16 -5.06 -13.62 8.04
CA THR A 16 -3.86 -14.46 7.97
C THR A 16 -2.60 -13.70 7.55
N SER A 17 -2.72 -12.42 7.21
CA SER A 17 -1.58 -11.63 6.74
C SER A 17 -0.55 -11.36 7.84
N SER A 18 0.74 -11.48 7.50
CA SER A 18 1.87 -11.16 8.38
C SER A 18 2.00 -9.67 8.72
N PHE A 19 1.34 -8.79 7.97
CA PHE A 19 1.31 -7.36 8.24
C PHE A 19 0.34 -6.98 9.36
N ILE A 20 -0.58 -7.88 9.74
CA ILE A 20 -1.59 -7.60 10.76
C ILE A 20 -0.93 -7.61 12.13
N ARG A 21 -1.14 -6.51 12.87
CA ARG A 21 -0.73 -6.36 14.27
C ARG A 21 -1.98 -6.38 15.14
N ARG A 22 -2.09 -7.41 15.98
CA ARG A 22 -3.21 -7.59 16.92
C ARG A 22 -2.77 -7.14 18.30
N GLN A 23 -3.61 -6.33 18.94
CA GLN A 23 -3.41 -5.86 20.30
C GLN A 23 -4.69 -6.15 21.11
N ARG A 24 -4.52 -6.60 22.35
CA ARG A 24 -5.65 -6.89 23.25
C ARG A 24 -6.41 -5.59 23.56
N GLY A 25 -7.74 -5.64 23.54
CA GLY A 25 -8.59 -4.49 23.83
C GLY A 25 -8.86 -3.55 22.64
N VAL A 26 -8.25 -3.77 21.46
CA VAL A 26 -8.52 -2.95 20.26
C VAL A 26 -9.45 -3.71 19.31
N PRO A 27 -10.66 -3.20 19.02
CA PRO A 27 -11.64 -3.92 18.19
C PRO A 27 -11.21 -4.01 16.72
N LYS A 28 -10.40 -3.06 16.24
CA LYS A 28 -9.94 -3.01 14.84
C LYS A 28 -8.43 -3.18 14.77
N HIS A 29 -7.99 -4.24 14.10
CA HIS A 29 -6.56 -4.55 14.02
C HIS A 29 -5.81 -3.52 13.16
N PHE A 30 -4.57 -3.24 13.56
CA PHE A 30 -3.66 -2.44 12.77
C PHE A 30 -2.95 -3.30 11.72
N SER A 31 -2.46 -2.67 10.67
CA SER A 31 -1.76 -3.34 9.58
C SER A 31 -0.68 -2.45 9.02
N THR A 32 0.51 -3.02 8.77
CA THR A 32 1.74 -2.27 8.45
C THR A 32 2.18 -2.40 6.99
N GLU A 33 1.27 -2.76 6.08
CA GLU A 33 1.58 -2.85 4.65
C GLU A 33 1.79 -1.48 4.00
N LYS A 34 2.61 -1.45 2.95
CA LYS A 34 2.78 -0.24 2.11
C LYS A 34 1.46 0.12 1.43
N PHE A 35 1.25 1.42 1.19
CA PHE A 35 0.03 1.98 0.61
C PHE A 35 -1.21 1.87 1.50
N ASN A 36 -1.03 1.84 2.83
CA ASN A 36 -2.11 1.95 3.81
C ASN A 36 -1.99 3.25 4.61
N LEU A 37 -2.75 4.27 4.21
CA LEU A 37 -2.65 5.61 4.80
C LEU A 37 -3.14 5.68 6.26
N LYS A 38 -4.05 4.78 6.67
CA LYS A 38 -4.60 4.76 8.04
C LYS A 38 -3.94 3.71 8.94
N GLY A 39 -3.11 2.83 8.39
CA GLY A 39 -2.55 1.69 9.13
C GLY A 39 -3.61 0.73 9.69
N LEU A 40 -4.82 0.72 9.16
CA LEU A 40 -5.92 -0.13 9.63
C LEU A 40 -6.08 -1.34 8.74
N ASN A 41 -6.34 -2.51 9.34
CA ASN A 41 -6.73 -3.70 8.59
C ASN A 41 -8.19 -3.53 8.09
N SER A 42 -8.34 -2.97 6.90
CA SER A 42 -9.62 -2.74 6.25
C SER A 42 -9.47 -2.89 4.75
N ILE A 43 -10.46 -3.50 4.09
CA ILE A 43 -10.45 -3.66 2.63
C ILE A 43 -10.21 -2.32 1.93
N ARG A 44 -10.78 -1.21 2.41
CA ARG A 44 -10.67 0.11 1.75
C ARG A 44 -9.26 0.68 1.72
N TYR A 45 -8.49 0.46 2.78
CA TYR A 45 -7.15 1.03 2.94
C TYR A 45 -6.04 0.02 2.70
N ASN A 46 -6.38 -1.23 2.36
CA ASN A 46 -5.38 -2.27 2.20
C ASN A 46 -4.57 -2.09 0.90
N GLY A 47 -3.28 -1.86 1.09
CA GLY A 47 -2.33 -1.61 0.03
C GLY A 47 -1.84 -2.85 -0.72
N LEU A 48 -2.30 -4.06 -0.41
CA LEU A 48 -1.97 -5.27 -1.18
C LEU A 48 -3.06 -5.60 -2.19
N VAL A 49 -4.31 -5.40 -1.79
CA VAL A 49 -5.51 -5.79 -2.54
C VAL A 49 -5.80 -4.85 -3.71
N HIS A 50 -5.68 -3.54 -3.49
CA HIS A 50 -6.10 -2.55 -4.49
C HIS A 50 -5.10 -2.33 -5.59
N LYS A 51 -5.58 -2.12 -6.82
CA LYS A 51 -4.74 -1.77 -7.98
C LYS A 51 -4.20 -0.35 -7.89
N LYS A 52 -4.98 0.59 -7.35
CA LYS A 52 -4.53 1.96 -7.10
C LYS A 52 -4.23 2.10 -5.61
N GLY A 53 -3.16 2.81 -5.28
CA GLY A 53 -2.75 3.04 -3.91
C GLY A 53 -1.76 4.17 -3.88
N ILE A 54 -1.86 4.98 -2.83
CA ILE A 54 -0.98 6.11 -2.54
C ILE A 54 -0.29 5.80 -1.23
N ASN A 55 1.02 6.00 -1.18
CA ASN A 55 1.83 5.96 0.02
C ASN A 55 2.46 7.33 0.20
N ILE A 56 2.53 7.78 1.44
CA ILE A 56 3.09 9.07 1.81
C ILE A 56 4.22 8.76 2.80
N GLU A 57 5.44 9.17 2.47
CA GLU A 57 6.62 9.04 3.31
C GLU A 57 7.22 10.44 3.50
N VAL A 58 7.83 10.71 4.66
CA VAL A 58 8.58 11.96 4.85
C VAL A 58 9.85 11.89 4.02
N SER A 59 10.22 12.99 3.36
CA SER A 59 11.50 13.06 2.63
C SER A 59 12.67 12.87 3.61
N PRO A 60 13.72 12.12 3.25
CA PRO A 60 14.90 11.97 4.11
C PRO A 60 15.55 13.32 4.47
N ASP A 61 15.37 14.34 3.63
CA ASP A 61 15.91 15.69 3.84
C ASP A 61 15.07 16.52 4.84
N GLY A 62 13.94 16.00 5.34
CA GLY A 62 13.03 16.70 6.25
C GLY A 62 12.24 17.86 5.63
N LYS A 63 12.58 18.26 4.41
CA LYS A 63 12.00 19.43 3.69
C LYS A 63 10.96 19.06 2.64
N GLY A 64 10.14 18.03 2.91
CA GLY A 64 9.09 17.63 1.97
C GLY A 64 8.55 16.23 2.19
N ILE A 65 7.76 15.79 1.22
CA ILE A 65 6.99 14.56 1.27
C ILE A 65 7.23 13.75 0.01
N ILE A 66 7.47 12.45 0.15
CA ILE A 66 7.57 11.51 -0.94
C ILE A 66 6.21 10.86 -1.15
N LEU A 67 5.57 11.18 -2.27
CA LEU A 67 4.34 10.56 -2.70
C LEU A 67 4.65 9.39 -3.62
N SER A 68 4.30 8.17 -3.19
CA SER A 68 4.45 6.96 -4.00
C SER A 68 3.10 6.46 -4.50
N THR A 69 3.02 6.16 -5.80
CA THR A 69 1.83 5.59 -6.44
C THR A 69 2.14 4.24 -7.08
N LYS A 70 1.16 3.35 -7.15
CA LYS A 70 1.33 2.08 -7.86
C LYS A 70 1.27 2.27 -9.38
N LYS A 71 2.22 1.68 -10.11
CA LYS A 71 2.23 1.71 -11.58
C LYS A 71 1.13 0.80 -12.17
N LYS A 72 0.50 1.24 -13.27
CA LYS A 72 -0.31 0.37 -14.12
C LYS A 72 0.58 -0.70 -14.77
N ARG A 73 -0.02 -1.84 -15.12
CA ARG A 73 0.68 -2.99 -15.70
C ARG A 73 1.20 -2.61 -17.10
N GLN A 74 2.52 -2.55 -17.25
CA GLN A 74 3.18 -2.48 -18.56
C GLN A 74 3.48 -3.92 -19.06
N PRO A 75 3.52 -4.14 -20.39
CA PRO A 75 3.87 -5.42 -20.98
C PRO A 75 5.24 -5.90 -20.49
N LEU A 76 5.44 -7.22 -20.45
CA LEU A 76 6.64 -7.83 -19.87
C LEU A 76 7.93 -7.31 -20.51
N SER A 77 7.89 -6.96 -21.80
CA SER A 77 9.00 -6.40 -22.57
C SER A 77 9.52 -5.07 -22.02
N VAL A 78 8.68 -4.28 -21.34
CA VAL A 78 9.05 -2.97 -20.77
C VAL A 78 9.37 -3.06 -19.27
N ARG A 79 9.39 -4.26 -18.69
CA ARG A 79 9.62 -4.45 -17.24
C ARG A 79 11.10 -4.31 -16.87
N ARG A 80 11.61 -3.09 -16.87
CA ARG A 80 12.86 -2.73 -16.19
C ARG A 80 12.57 -1.64 -15.17
N GLY A 81 12.23 -2.02 -13.95
CA GLY A 81 12.11 -1.06 -12.84
C GLY A 81 11.13 -1.41 -11.72
N LYS A 82 11.21 -0.63 -10.64
CA LYS A 82 10.35 -0.76 -9.45
C LYS A 82 8.86 -0.59 -9.81
N ARG A 83 7.99 -1.36 -9.13
CA ARG A 83 6.53 -1.40 -9.35
C ARG A 83 5.78 -0.14 -8.89
N SER A 84 6.42 0.76 -8.16
CA SER A 84 5.87 2.05 -7.73
C SER A 84 6.56 3.21 -8.46
N ARG A 85 5.81 4.30 -8.71
CA ARG A 85 6.37 5.62 -9.03
C ARG A 85 6.50 6.38 -7.72
N LYS A 86 7.65 6.99 -7.47
CA LYS A 86 7.86 7.94 -6.38
C LYS A 86 7.92 9.35 -6.97
N MET A 87 7.36 10.32 -6.28
CA MET A 87 7.41 11.74 -6.61
C MET A 87 7.78 12.49 -5.33
N ASP A 88 8.84 13.27 -5.39
CA ASP A 88 9.23 14.15 -4.29
C ASP A 88 8.47 15.46 -4.43
N VAL A 89 7.67 15.77 -3.42
CA VAL A 89 6.94 17.04 -3.31
C VAL A 89 7.64 17.87 -2.26
N LYS A 90 8.31 18.93 -2.68
CA LYS A 90 8.91 19.92 -1.78
C LYS A 90 7.82 20.91 -1.34
N LEU A 91 7.77 21.19 -0.06
CA LEU A 91 7.00 22.33 0.45
C LEU A 91 7.81 23.59 0.13
N GLN A 92 7.16 24.56 -0.51
CA GLN A 92 7.74 25.86 -0.84
C GLN A 92 7.92 26.71 0.42
#